data_AF-A0AAU4SHW5-F1
#
_entry.id   AF-A0AAU4SHW5-F1
#
_cell.length_a   1.000
_cell.length_b   1.000
_cell.length_c   1.000
_cell.angle_alpha   90.00
_cell.angle_beta   90.00
_cell.angle_gamma   90.00
#
_symmetry.space_group_name_H-M   'P 1'
#
loop_
_entity.id
_entity.type
_entity.pdbx_description
1 polymer ?
#
loop_
_entity_poly.entity_id
_entity_poly.type
_entity_poly.pdbx_seq_one_letter_code
_entity_poly.pdbx_strand_id
1 'polypeptide(L)'
;MPISQSVGRNGANLRREAQYVQALLNVFRAERGQTLLDLDGLVGPKTIGAIEEYQTVVTGIVDGRVDPGAQAITALEEQTAGVLDELRTVTMFALLLSHRPVEEEPPVVEDPVLDDAELQTLVQSIFAE
;
A
#
# COMPACT_ATOMS: atom_id res chain seq x y z
N MET A 1 -4.96 -3.42 11.76
CA MET A 1 -6.15 -4.16 12.23
C MET A 1 -5.63 -4.93 13.42
N PRO A 2 -5.92 -4.52 14.66
CA PRO A 2 -5.31 -5.16 15.82
C PRO A 2 -5.80 -6.61 15.95
N ILE A 3 -4.93 -7.48 16.47
CA ILE A 3 -5.31 -8.85 16.83
C ILE A 3 -6.37 -8.84 17.94
N SER A 4 -7.32 -9.78 17.89
CA SER A 4 -8.38 -9.93 18.90
C SER A 4 -8.09 -11.03 19.91
N GLN A 5 -7.17 -11.95 19.59
CA GLN A 5 -6.67 -12.99 20.47
C GLN A 5 -5.15 -13.00 20.47
N SER A 6 -4.55 -13.73 21.41
CA SER A 6 -3.10 -13.81 21.53
C SER A 6 -2.46 -14.76 20.52
N VAL A 7 -1.27 -14.39 20.07
CA VAL A 7 -0.43 -15.15 19.13
C VAL A 7 0.92 -15.44 19.77
N GLY A 8 1.42 -16.66 19.64
CA GLY A 8 2.70 -17.07 20.22
C GLY A 8 2.53 -18.17 21.27
N ARG A 9 3.43 -18.21 22.24
CA ARG A 9 3.48 -19.21 23.29
C ARG A 9 2.17 -19.19 24.10
N ASN A 10 1.51 -20.35 24.18
CA ASN A 10 0.24 -20.52 24.88
C ASN A 10 -0.86 -19.53 24.43
N GLY A 11 -0.76 -19.00 23.21
CA GLY A 11 -1.78 -18.13 22.62
C GLY A 11 -2.91 -18.91 21.95
N ALA A 12 -4.00 -18.21 21.62
CA ALA A 12 -5.08 -18.79 20.84
C ALA A 12 -4.64 -19.15 19.42
N ASN A 13 -3.63 -18.44 18.89
CA ASN A 13 -2.99 -18.72 17.61
C ASN A 13 -3.99 -18.84 16.44
N LEU A 14 -4.97 -17.94 16.40
CA LEU A 14 -5.92 -17.88 15.31
C LEU A 14 -5.16 -17.64 14.00
N ARG A 15 -5.38 -18.51 13.01
CA ARG A 15 -4.58 -18.54 11.77
C ARG A 15 -4.40 -17.16 11.12
N ARG A 16 -5.48 -16.38 10.98
CA ARG A 16 -5.43 -15.05 10.37
C ARG A 16 -4.59 -14.06 11.18
N GLU A 17 -4.67 -14.12 12.50
CA GLU A 17 -3.92 -13.24 13.40
C GLU A 17 -2.45 -13.66 13.47
N ALA A 18 -2.19 -14.96 13.43
CA ALA A 18 -0.84 -15.49 13.29
C ALA A 18 -0.18 -15.03 11.98
N GLN A 19 -0.90 -15.08 10.84
CA GLN A 19 -0.40 -14.54 9.57
C GLN A 19 -0.10 -13.04 9.66
N TYR A 20 -0.97 -12.29 10.35
CA TYR A 20 -0.76 -10.87 10.56
C TYR A 20 0.52 -10.59 11.35
N VAL A 21 0.70 -11.27 12.49
CA VAL A 21 1.92 -11.16 13.31
C VAL A 21 3.16 -11.63 12.55
N GLN A 22 3.08 -12.74 11.80
CA GLN A 22 4.18 -13.21 10.94
C GLN A 22 4.58 -12.16 9.89
N ALA A 23 3.61 -11.46 9.30
CA ALA A 23 3.89 -10.40 8.32
C ALA A 23 4.60 -9.21 8.97
N LEU A 24 4.15 -8.76 10.15
CA LEU A 24 4.82 -7.68 10.89
C LEU A 24 6.23 -8.08 11.33
N LEU A 25 6.42 -9.31 11.82
CA LEU A 25 7.73 -9.84 12.15
C LEU A 25 8.65 -9.90 10.93
N ASN A 26 8.11 -10.20 9.75
CA ASN A 26 8.90 -10.22 8.52
C ASN A 26 9.45 -8.85 8.13
N VAL A 27 8.77 -7.74 8.46
CA VAL A 27 9.32 -6.39 8.30
C VAL A 27 10.57 -6.22 9.16
N PHE A 28 10.47 -6.55 10.45
CA PHE A 28 11.59 -6.52 11.39
C PHE A 28 12.76 -7.41 10.98
N ARG A 29 12.48 -8.61 10.47
CA ARG A 29 13.47 -9.58 10.00
C ARG A 29 14.15 -9.11 8.71
N ALA A 30 13.39 -8.53 7.77
CA ALA A 30 13.91 -8.04 6.51
C ALA A 30 14.95 -6.92 6.72
N GLU A 31 14.67 -5.97 7.60
CA GLU A 31 15.62 -4.89 7.97
C GLU A 31 16.96 -5.42 8.50
N ARG A 32 16.96 -6.64 9.06
CA ARG A 32 18.13 -7.31 9.64
C ARG A 32 18.76 -8.33 8.71
N GLY A 33 18.28 -8.44 7.47
CA GLY A 33 18.76 -9.43 6.50
C GLY A 33 18.50 -10.88 6.92
N GLN A 34 17.51 -11.12 7.77
CA GLN A 34 17.18 -12.45 8.28
C GLN A 34 16.21 -13.19 7.35
N THR A 35 16.26 -14.52 7.40
CA THR A 35 15.29 -15.36 6.66
C THR A 35 13.87 -15.08 7.14
N LEU A 36 12.98 -14.81 6.18
CA LEU A 36 11.56 -14.53 6.44
C LEU A 36 10.81 -15.79 6.92
N LEU A 37 9.79 -15.57 7.72
CA LEU A 37 8.80 -16.56 8.10
C LEU A 37 7.83 -16.81 6.94
N ASP A 38 7.34 -18.04 6.84
CA ASP A 38 6.19 -18.35 5.99
C ASP A 38 4.93 -17.70 6.56
N LEU A 39 4.09 -17.10 5.71
CA LEU A 39 2.81 -16.50 6.09
C LEU A 39 1.69 -17.54 6.12
N ASP A 40 1.93 -18.67 6.79
CA ASP A 40 1.05 -19.83 6.81
C ASP A 40 0.00 -19.77 7.94
N GLY A 41 0.23 -18.91 8.94
CA GLY A 41 -0.56 -18.78 10.15
C GLY A 41 -0.31 -19.89 11.18
N LEU A 42 0.75 -20.68 11.00
CA LEU A 42 1.17 -21.71 11.95
C LEU A 42 2.18 -21.14 12.95
N VAL A 43 1.84 -21.21 14.23
CA VAL A 43 2.71 -20.71 15.30
C VAL A 43 3.59 -21.84 15.81
N GLY A 44 4.71 -22.04 15.10
CA GLY A 44 5.75 -23.00 15.46
C GLY A 44 6.97 -22.36 16.12
N PRO A 45 8.05 -23.14 16.37
CA PRO A 45 9.27 -22.64 16.99
C PRO A 45 9.90 -21.45 16.27
N LYS A 46 9.78 -21.38 14.93
CA LYS A 46 10.28 -20.24 14.13
C LYS A 46 9.53 -18.95 14.46
N THR A 47 8.19 -19.00 14.52
CA THR A 47 7.38 -17.83 14.86
C THR A 47 7.59 -17.41 16.30
N ILE A 48 7.63 -18.37 17.24
CA ILE A 48 7.88 -18.07 18.66
C ILE A 48 9.26 -17.45 18.85
N GLY A 49 10.30 -18.03 18.23
CA GLY A 49 11.65 -17.47 18.30
C GLY A 49 11.74 -16.06 17.71
N ALA A 50 11.02 -15.79 16.62
CA ALA A 50 10.94 -14.43 16.07
C ALA A 50 10.21 -13.44 17.00
N ILE A 51 9.16 -13.88 17.71
CA ILE A 51 8.48 -13.06 18.73
C ILE A 51 9.44 -12.75 19.88
N GLU A 52 10.14 -13.75 20.40
CA GLU A 52 11.09 -13.58 21.51
C GLU A 52 12.25 -12.66 21.12
N GLU A 53 12.79 -12.82 19.92
CA GLU A 53 13.83 -11.97 19.37
C GLU A 53 13.34 -10.52 19.26
N TYR A 54 12.16 -10.32 18.68
CA TYR A 54 11.55 -9.00 18.56
C TYR A 54 11.38 -8.35 19.94
N GLN A 55 10.80 -9.08 20.89
CA GLN A 55 10.60 -8.63 22.26
C GLN A 55 11.92 -8.28 22.95
N THR A 56 12.96 -9.09 22.75
CA THR A 56 14.29 -8.83 23.31
C THR A 56 14.84 -7.48 22.83
N VAL A 57 14.70 -7.20 21.54
CA VAL A 57 15.26 -6.01 20.90
C VAL A 57 14.42 -4.75 21.17
N VAL A 58 13.09 -4.89 21.20
CA VAL A 58 12.18 -3.73 21.13
C VAL A 58 11.47 -3.45 22.46
N THR A 59 10.97 -4.47 23.16
CA THR A 59 10.14 -4.27 24.37
C THR A 59 10.91 -4.47 25.66
N GLY A 60 11.94 -5.33 25.66
CA GLY A 60 12.66 -5.77 26.85
C GLY A 60 11.91 -6.80 27.71
N ILE A 61 10.66 -7.14 27.37
CA ILE A 61 9.84 -8.15 28.06
C ILE A 61 9.67 -9.34 27.13
N VAL A 62 10.34 -10.45 27.45
CA VAL A 62 10.44 -11.64 26.60
C VAL A 62 9.61 -12.78 27.19
N ASP A 63 8.43 -13.00 26.62
CA ASP A 63 7.52 -14.10 26.99
C ASP A 63 7.13 -14.99 25.81
N GLY A 64 7.50 -14.58 24.59
CA GLY A 64 7.19 -15.28 23.34
C GLY A 64 5.71 -15.21 22.96
N ARG A 65 4.96 -14.24 23.47
CA ARG A 65 3.53 -14.06 23.23
C ARG A 65 3.20 -12.60 22.89
N VAL A 66 2.34 -12.43 21.89
CA VAL A 66 1.81 -11.14 21.46
C VAL A 66 0.33 -11.10 21.85
N ASP A 67 -0.01 -10.21 22.78
CA ASP A 67 -1.37 -10.05 23.29
C ASP A 67 -2.07 -8.80 22.68
N PRO A 68 -3.40 -8.84 22.49
CA PRO A 68 -4.18 -7.69 22.04
C PRO A 68 -3.94 -6.45 22.91
N GLY A 69 -3.61 -5.32 22.27
CA GLY A 69 -3.37 -4.04 22.94
C GLY A 69 -2.12 -3.99 23.84
N ALA A 70 -1.30 -5.04 23.85
CA ALA A 70 -0.05 -5.06 24.60
C ALA A 70 1.09 -4.37 23.83
N GLN A 71 2.17 -4.09 24.55
CA GLN A 71 3.33 -3.36 24.02
C GLN A 71 3.91 -3.98 22.74
N ALA A 72 3.98 -5.32 22.67
CA ALA A 72 4.57 -6.01 21.52
C ALA A 72 3.80 -5.77 20.21
N ILE A 73 2.46 -5.86 20.23
CA ILE A 73 1.68 -5.63 19.01
C ILE A 73 1.69 -4.16 18.59
N THR A 74 1.60 -3.24 19.55
CA THR A 74 1.66 -1.80 19.27
C THR A 74 2.97 -1.43 18.58
N ALA A 75 4.10 -1.90 19.12
CA ALA A 75 5.41 -1.62 18.54
C ALA A 75 5.56 -2.23 17.13
N LEU A 76 5.05 -3.45 16.89
CA LEU A 76 5.10 -4.10 15.57
C LEU A 76 4.32 -3.30 14.52
N GLU A 77 3.13 -2.82 14.89
CA GLU A 77 2.28 -2.01 14.01
C GLU A 77 2.92 -0.64 13.73
N GLU A 78 3.47 0.04 14.75
CA GLU A 78 4.15 1.33 14.61
C GLU A 78 5.40 1.23 13.72
N GLN A 79 6.22 0.19 13.89
CA GLN A 79 7.37 -0.05 13.02
C GLN A 79 6.95 -0.17 11.55
N THR A 80 5.90 -0.94 11.29
CA THR A 80 5.44 -1.19 9.93
C THR A 80 4.80 0.05 9.29
N ALA A 81 4.15 0.90 10.10
CA ALA A 81 3.62 2.18 9.63
C ALA A 81 4.74 3.12 9.13
N GLY A 82 5.92 3.08 9.73
CA GLY A 82 7.08 3.85 9.28
C GLY A 82 7.51 3.54 7.84
N VAL A 83 7.41 2.27 7.41
CA VAL A 83 7.73 1.84 6.05
C VAL A 83 6.82 2.52 5.01
N LEU A 84 5.55 2.74 5.34
CA LEU A 84 4.61 3.42 4.46
C LEU A 84 4.88 4.93 4.35
N ASP A 85 5.47 5.54 5.38
CA ASP A 85 5.79 6.97 5.37
C ASP A 85 7.00 7.26 4.44
N GLU A 86 7.99 6.37 4.41
CA GLU A 86 9.09 6.46 3.43
C GLU A 86 8.59 6.33 1.98
N LEU A 87 7.68 5.37 1.74
CA LEU A 87 7.06 5.18 0.43
C LEU A 87 6.18 6.35 0.00
N ARG A 88 5.61 7.11 0.95
CA ARG A 88 4.74 8.26 0.67
C ARG A 88 5.48 9.34 -0.12
N THR A 89 6.73 9.62 0.25
CA THR A 89 7.56 10.63 -0.42
C THR A 89 7.90 10.19 -1.85
N VAL A 90 8.38 8.95 -2.02
CA VAL A 90 8.72 8.41 -3.35
C VAL A 90 7.49 8.35 -4.25
N THR A 91 6.34 7.93 -3.72
CA THR A 91 5.07 7.87 -4.47
C THR A 91 4.59 9.27 -4.85
N MET A 92 4.70 10.26 -3.97
CA MET A 92 4.38 11.66 -4.31
C MET A 92 5.26 12.19 -5.43
N PHE A 93 6.57 11.97 -5.37
CA PHE A 93 7.48 12.35 -6.45
C PHE A 93 7.16 11.61 -7.75
N ALA A 94 6.91 10.30 -7.69
CA ALA A 94 6.50 9.52 -8.86
C ALA A 94 5.21 10.06 -9.48
N LEU A 95 4.19 10.39 -8.67
CA LEU A 95 2.93 11.00 -9.14
C LEU A 95 3.15 12.37 -9.78
N LEU A 96 3.97 13.23 -9.16
CA LEU A 96 4.33 14.54 -9.71
C LEU A 96 5.08 14.43 -11.04
N LEU A 97 6.07 13.54 -11.12
CA LEU A 97 6.89 13.35 -12.32
C LEU A 97 6.17 12.55 -13.42
N SER A 98 5.11 11.82 -13.08
CA SER A 98 4.27 11.07 -14.04
C SER A 98 3.20 11.92 -14.73
N HIS A 99 2.93 13.14 -14.25
CA HIS A 99 2.03 14.06 -14.95
C HIS A 99 2.66 14.49 -16.28
N ARG A 100 2.12 13.98 -17.38
CA ARG A 100 2.34 14.60 -18.69
C ARG A 100 1.63 15.96 -18.67
N PRO A 101 2.28 17.07 -19.07
CA PRO A 101 1.55 18.31 -19.28
C PRO A 101 0.42 18.02 -20.26
N VAL A 102 -0.79 18.53 -19.97
CA VAL A 102 -1.87 18.54 -20.96
C VAL A 102 -1.31 19.30 -22.15
N GLU A 103 -1.08 18.61 -23.27
CA GLU A 103 -0.77 19.28 -24.53
C GLU A 103 -1.87 20.31 -24.74
N GLU A 104 -1.49 21.60 -24.89
CA GLU A 104 -2.45 22.68 -25.11
C GLU A 104 -3.48 22.21 -26.13
N GLU A 105 -4.78 22.36 -25.82
CA GLU A 105 -5.83 22.00 -26.77
C GLU A 105 -5.45 22.61 -28.12
N PRO A 106 -5.45 21.81 -29.21
CA PRO A 106 -5.12 22.35 -30.51
C PRO A 106 -5.98 23.60 -30.73
N PRO A 107 -5.41 24.70 -31.23
CA PRO A 107 -6.13 25.95 -31.37
C PRO A 107 -7.44 25.65 -32.10
N VAL A 108 -8.55 26.16 -31.55
CA VAL A 108 -9.86 26.02 -32.19
C VAL A 108 -9.70 26.53 -33.62
N VAL A 109 -9.72 25.62 -34.58
CA VAL A 109 -9.82 25.98 -35.99
C VAL A 109 -11.25 26.45 -36.13
N GLU A 110 -11.46 27.77 -36.06
CA GLU A 110 -12.75 28.34 -36.42
C GLU A 110 -13.04 27.91 -37.85
N ASP A 111 -14.18 27.23 -38.05
CA ASP A 111 -14.65 26.93 -39.39
C ASP A 111 -14.69 28.23 -40.19
N PRO A 112 -14.22 28.25 -41.45
CA PRO A 112 -14.27 29.44 -42.27
C PRO A 112 -15.73 29.92 -42.32
N VAL A 113 -15.95 31.17 -41.92
CA VAL A 113 -17.26 31.81 -42.05
C VAL A 113 -17.53 31.95 -43.54
N LEU A 114 -18.38 31.06 -44.05
CA LEU A 114 -18.83 31.11 -45.44
C LEU A 114 -19.52 32.45 -45.66
N ASP A 115 -19.13 33.16 -46.71
CA ASP A 115 -19.84 34.36 -47.10
C ASP A 115 -21.24 34.01 -47.64
N ASP A 116 -22.09 35.03 -47.79
CA ASP A 116 -23.48 34.82 -48.22
C ASP A 116 -23.59 34.11 -49.58
N ALA A 117 -22.60 34.27 -50.46
CA ALA A 117 -22.58 33.63 -51.78
C ALA A 117 -22.18 32.15 -51.67
N GLU A 118 -21.21 31.84 -50.82
CA GLU A 118 -20.80 30.48 -50.51
C GLU A 118 -21.91 29.71 -49.77
N LEU A 119 -22.62 30.35 -48.84
CA LEU A 119 -23.79 29.79 -48.16
C LEU A 119 -24.92 29.48 -49.15
N GLN A 120 -25.21 30.40 -50.07
CA GLN A 120 -26.23 30.16 -51.10
C GLN A 120 -25.86 29.00 -52.01
N THR A 121 -24.58 28.90 -52.38
CA THR A 121 -24.07 27.81 -53.23
C THR A 121 -24.16 26.46 -52.51
N LEU A 122 -23.78 26.42 -51.22
CA LEU A 122 -23.89 25.22 -50.40
C LEU A 122 -25.34 24.77 -50.25
N VAL A 123 -26.24 25.70 -49.93
CA VAL A 123 -27.68 25.45 -49.83
C VAL A 123 -28.22 24.88 -51.15
N GLN A 124 -27.90 25.50 -52.28
CA GLN A 124 -28.33 25.01 -53.59
C GLN A 124 -27.81 23.59 -53.89
N SER A 125 -26.57 23.28 -53.51
CA SER A 125 -25.99 21.96 -53.72
C SER A 125 -26.67 20.85 -52.91
N ILE A 126 -27.21 21.18 -51.72
CA ILE A 126 -27.91 20.24 -50.84
C ILE A 126 -29.35 19.97 -51.35
N PHE A 127 -29.98 20.95 -51.98
CA PHE A 127 -31.37 20.88 -52.47
C PHE A 127 -31.47 20.57 -53.98
N ALA A 128 -30.38 20.17 -54.63
CA ALA A 128 -30.32 19.87 -56.07
C ALA A 128 -30.43 18.37 -56.43
N GLU A 129 -30.74 17.49 -55.46
CA GLU A 129 -31.24 16.12 -55.70
C GLU A 129 -32.77 16.06 -55.66
#